data_AF-A0A1E4R4S8-F1
#
_entry.id   AF-A0A1E4R4S8-F1
#
_cell.length_a   1.000
_cell.length_b   1.000
_cell.length_c   1.000
_cell.angle_alpha   90.00
_cell.angle_beta   90.00
_cell.angle_gamma   90.00
#
_symmetry.space_group_name_H-M   'P 1'
#
loop_
_entity.id
_entity.type
_entity.pdbx_description
1 polymer ?
#
loop_
_entity_poly.entity_id
_entity_poly.type
_entity_poly.pdbx_seq_one_letter_code
_entity_poly.pdbx_strand_id
1 'polypeptide(L)' 'MKMNTVRKEVKQRRARLINQQDHIAFLECKGCPKKRAYDPTKKCRGCKTYRQLRSIGKELEQISNLRRWAK' A
#
# COMPACT_ATOMS: atom_id res chain seq x y z
N MET A 1 -8.69 -28.57 -6.29
CA MET A 1 -9.05 -27.87 -5.02
C MET A 1 -8.04 -26.83 -4.52
N LYS A 2 -6.74 -26.91 -4.83
CA LYS A 2 -5.70 -25.96 -4.31
C LYS A 2 -5.84 -24.49 -4.79
N MET A 3 -6.36 -24.27 -6.00
CA MET A 3 -6.42 -22.93 -6.61
C MET A 3 -7.41 -21.96 -5.93
N ASN A 4 -8.48 -22.49 -5.32
CA ASN A 4 -9.47 -21.68 -4.61
C ASN A 4 -8.96 -21.15 -3.25
N THR A 5 -8.12 -21.93 -2.58
CA THR A 5 -7.51 -21.53 -1.29
C THR A 5 -6.52 -20.39 -1.50
N VAL A 6 -5.64 -20.51 -2.51
CA VAL A 6 -4.68 -19.45 -2.88
C VAL A 6 -5.40 -18.15 -3.25
N ARG A 7 -6.51 -18.22 -4.01
CA ARG A 7 -7.32 -17.04 -4.34
C ARG A 7 -7.92 -16.36 -3.11
N LYS A 8 -8.40 -17.14 -2.13
CA LYS A 8 -8.96 -16.59 -0.87
C LYS A 8 -7.88 -15.91 -0.02
N GLU A 9 -6.71 -16.54 0.12
CA GLU A 9 -5.58 -16.00 0.86
C GLU A 9 -5.06 -14.69 0.26
N VAL A 10 -4.90 -14.64 -1.07
CA VAL A 10 -4.48 -13.42 -1.79
C VAL A 10 -5.50 -12.29 -1.58
N LYS A 11 -6.80 -12.60 -1.60
CA LYS A 11 -7.88 -11.61 -1.39
C LYS A 11 -7.85 -11.07 0.05
N GLN A 12 -7.70 -11.95 1.04
CA GLN A 12 -7.59 -11.55 2.45
C GLN A 12 -6.31 -10.74 2.74
N ARG A 13 -5.17 -11.12 2.15
CA ARG A 13 -3.92 -10.38 2.30
C ARG A 13 -4.03 -8.98 1.71
N ARG A 14 -4.61 -8.85 0.52
CA ARG A 14 -4.88 -7.54 -0.11
C ARG A 14 -5.78 -6.66 0.77
N ALA A 15 -6.86 -7.21 1.30
CA ALA A 15 -7.78 -6.46 2.17
C ALA A 15 -7.08 -5.96 3.45
N ARG A 16 -6.26 -6.81 4.07
CA ARG A 16 -5.45 -6.41 5.25
C ARG A 16 -4.51 -5.26 4.94
N LEU A 17 -3.80 -5.31 3.82
CA LEU A 17 -2.87 -4.25 3.40
C LEU A 17 -3.59 -2.93 3.09
N ILE A 18 -4.77 -2.97 2.47
CA ILE A 18 -5.59 -1.78 2.23
C ILE A 18 -6.05 -1.17 3.55
N ASN A 19 -6.59 -1.97 4.47
CA ASN A 19 -6.99 -1.47 5.79
C ASN A 19 -5.82 -0.86 6.57
N GLN A 20 -4.63 -1.47 6.50
CA GLN A 20 -3.41 -0.89 7.11
C GLN A 20 -3.03 0.45 6.46
N GLN A 21 -3.09 0.54 5.13
CA GLN A 21 -2.85 1.78 4.41
C GLN A 21 -3.83 2.88 4.83
N ASP A 22 -5.13 2.58 4.89
CA ASP A 22 -6.16 3.54 5.27
C ASP A 22 -6.01 3.98 6.73
N HIS A 23 -5.73 3.04 7.64
CA HIS A 23 -5.50 3.35 9.05
C HIS A 23 -4.28 4.27 9.26
N ILE A 24 -3.17 3.97 8.60
CA ILE A 24 -1.95 4.79 8.66
C ILE A 24 -2.18 6.16 8.02
N ALA A 25 -2.85 6.20 6.87
CA ALA A 25 -3.18 7.45 6.20
C ALA A 25 -4.11 8.32 7.06
N PHE A 26 -5.08 7.72 7.74
CA PHE A 26 -6.03 8.45 8.57
C PHE A 26 -5.42 8.95 9.89
N LEU A 27 -4.67 8.11 10.61
CA LEU A 27 -4.16 8.44 11.95
C LEU A 27 -2.79 9.10 11.96
N GLU A 28 -1.90 8.68 11.06
CA GLU A 28 -0.49 9.10 11.10
C GLU A 28 -0.17 10.19 10.08
N CYS A 29 -0.90 10.25 8.97
CA CYS A 29 -0.66 11.26 7.94
C CYS A 29 -1.33 12.59 8.31
N LYS A 30 -0.66 13.39 9.15
CA LYS A 30 -1.10 14.76 9.50
C LYS A 30 -1.02 15.79 8.35
N GLY A 31 -0.85 15.32 7.11
CA GLY A 31 -0.48 16.14 5.95
C GLY A 31 0.98 16.62 6.05
N CYS A 32 1.69 16.68 4.92
CA CYS A 32 3.06 17.22 4.96
C CYS A 32 3.00 18.71 5.35
N PRO A 33 3.75 19.16 6.37
CA PRO A 33 3.70 20.56 6.86
C PRO A 33 4.09 21.58 5.78
N LYS A 34 4.77 21.13 4.71
CA LYS A 34 5.06 21.91 3.50
C LYS A 34 3.97 21.76 2.43
N LYS A 35 2.69 21.96 2.79
CA LYS A 35 1.52 21.86 1.89
C LYS A 35 1.64 22.66 0.57
N ARG A 36 2.56 23.64 0.48
CA ARG A 36 2.77 24.48 -0.73
C ARG A 36 3.47 23.80 -1.91
N ALA A 37 3.93 22.56 -1.80
CA ALA A 37 4.38 21.84 -2.99
C ALA A 37 4.16 20.34 -2.80
N TYR A 38 3.00 19.84 -3.21
CA TYR A 38 2.96 18.46 -3.70
C TYR A 38 3.76 18.44 -5.01
N ASP A 39 5.07 18.35 -4.86
CA ASP A 39 5.97 18.07 -5.95
C ASP A 39 6.20 16.55 -5.93
N PRO A 40 5.65 15.80 -6.90
CA PRO A 40 5.80 14.34 -6.95
C PRO A 40 7.27 13.90 -7.08
N THR A 41 8.19 14.80 -7.45
CA THR A 41 9.65 14.57 -7.46
C THR A 41 10.29 14.77 -6.08
N LYS A 42 9.74 15.68 -5.26
CA LYS A 42 10.13 15.90 -3.85
C LYS A 42 9.24 15.11 -2.91
N LYS A 43 9.20 13.79 -3.12
CA LYS A 43 8.70 12.84 -2.12
C LYS A 43 9.31 13.20 -0.77
N CYS A 44 8.51 13.28 0.28
CA CYS A 44 9.01 13.51 1.63
C CYS A 44 9.84 12.29 2.08
N ARG A 45 11.10 12.18 1.64
CA ARG A 45 11.98 11.02 1.86
C ARG A 45 12.24 10.76 3.34
N GLY A 46 12.07 11.78 4.19
CA GLY A 46 12.16 11.70 5.65
C GLY A 46 10.85 11.36 6.36
N CYS A 47 9.68 11.37 5.69
CA CYS A 47 8.42 11.05 6.34
C CYS A 47 8.33 9.55 6.63
N LYS A 48 8.33 9.20 7.92
CA LYS A 48 8.19 7.81 8.40
C LYS A 48 6.90 7.17 7.87
N THR A 49 5.78 7.89 7.95
CA THR A 49 4.48 7.49 7.41
C THR A 49 4.54 7.24 5.90
N TYR A 50 5.24 8.08 5.13
CA TYR A 50 5.42 7.85 3.69
C TYR A 50 6.20 6.55 3.42
N ARG A 51 7.24 6.24 4.21
CA ARG A 51 8.00 4.98 4.07
C ARG A 51 7.14 3.76 4.36
N GLN A 52 6.32 3.81 5.43
CA GLN A 52 5.37 2.74 5.77
C GLN A 52 4.34 2.53 4.64
N LEU A 53 3.71 3.62 4.17
CA LEU A 53 2.75 3.57 3.07
C LEU A 53 3.39 3.05 1.76
N ARG A 54 4.63 3.44 1.48
CA ARG A 54 5.37 2.95 0.30
C ARG A 54 5.66 1.44 0.39
N SER A 55 5.97 0.91 1.57
CA SER A 55 6.19 -0.53 1.75
C SER A 55 4.91 -1.32 1.47
N ILE A 56 3.79 -0.87 2.04
CA ILE A 56 2.46 -1.47 1.81
C ILE A 56 2.09 -1.40 0.33
N GLY A 57 2.34 -0.26 -0.33
CA GLY A 57 2.11 -0.08 -1.76
C GLY A 57 2.88 -1.08 -2.63
N LYS A 58 4.15 -1.38 -2.30
CA LYS A 58 4.94 -2.40 -3.02
C LYS A 58 4.36 -3.80 -2.86
N GLU A 59 3.89 -4.16 -1.68
CA GLU A 59 3.24 -5.47 -1.47
C GLU A 59 1.93 -5.59 -2.25
N LEU A 60 1.14 -4.51 -2.31
CA LEU A 60 -0.07 -4.46 -3.14
C LEU A 60 0.26 -4.59 -4.63
N GLU A 61 1.34 -3.98 -5.10
CA GLU A 61 1.84 -4.11 -6.47
C GLU A 61 2.27 -5.56 -6.79
N GLN A 62 3.01 -6.21 -5.88
CA GLN A 62 3.37 -7.63 -6.01
C GLN A 62 2.14 -8.53 -6.10
N ILE A 63 1.13 -8.30 -5.24
CA ILE A 63 -0.15 -9.02 -5.30
C ILE A 63 -0.86 -8.79 -6.64
N SER A 64 -0.86 -7.57 -7.16
CA SER A 64 -1.46 -7.25 -8.46
C SER A 64 -0.76 -7.99 -9.60
N ASN A 65 0.57 -8.03 -9.57
CA ASN A 65 1.38 -8.76 -10.55
C ASN A 65 1.11 -10.27 -10.46
N LEU A 66 1.06 -10.86 -9.26
CA LEU A 66 0.68 -12.27 -9.09
C LEU A 66 -0.70 -12.58 -9.70
N ARG A 67 -1.67 -11.67 -9.58
CA ARG A 67 -2.99 -11.83 -10.20
C ARG A 67 -2.97 -11.70 -11.72
N ARG A 68 -2.05 -10.90 -12.27
CA ARG A 68 -1.91 -10.69 -13.72
C ARG A 68 -1.24 -11.88 -14.41
N TRP A 69 -0.26 -12.51 -13.75
CA TRP A 69 0.44 -13.69 -14.27
C TRP A 69 -0.32 -15.00 -14.06
N ALA A 70 -1.31 -15.04 -13.16
CA ALA A 70 -2.20 -16.19 -12.94
C ALA A 70 -3.47 -16.16 -13.81
N LYS A 71 -3.50 -15.30 -14.83
CA LYS A 71 -4.62 -15.11 -15.77
C LYS A 71 -4.25 -15.72 -17.11
#